data_AF-A0A2D7MCX6-F1
#
_entry.id   AF-A0A2D7MCX6-F1
#
_cell.length_a   1.000
_cell.length_b   1.000
_cell.length_c   1.000
_cell.angle_alpha   90.00
_cell.angle_beta   90.00
_cell.angle_gamma   90.00
#
_symmetry.space_group_name_H-M   'P 1'
#
loop_
_entity.id
_entity.type
_entity.pdbx_description
1 polymer ?
#
loop_
_entity_poly.entity_id
_entity_poly.type
_entity_poly.pdbx_seq_one_letter_code
_entity_poly.pdbx_strand_id
1 'polypeptide(L)'
;MPASPIRKLVPYADYAKSKGIEVIHLNIGQPDIETPQQVLDEIQHYENKVLAYGPSQGLLELRIKLSSYYAQFGIEVTAEDIAITTGGSEALSILMGSL
;
A
#
# COMPACT_ATOMS: atom_id res chain seq x y z
N MET A 1 14.97 -12.49 12.74
CA MET A 1 15.21 -11.30 11.89
C MET A 1 16.01 -10.29 12.69
N PRO A 2 17.06 -9.66 12.11
CA PRO A 2 17.74 -8.55 12.76
C PRO A 2 16.77 -7.36 12.97
N ALA A 3 17.07 -6.50 13.94
CA ALA A 3 16.28 -5.30 14.18
C ALA A 3 16.31 -4.37 12.95
N SER A 4 15.15 -3.82 12.58
CA SER A 4 15.06 -2.85 11.49
C SER A 4 15.96 -1.63 11.81
N PRO A 5 16.89 -1.25 10.90
CA PRO A 5 17.75 -0.09 11.10
C PRO A 5 16.97 1.22 11.33
N ILE A 6 15.79 1.34 10.69
CA ILE A 6 14.91 2.50 10.84
C ILE A 6 14.20 2.46 12.20
N ARG A 7 13.58 1.32 12.56
CA ARG A 7 12.83 1.22 13.84
C ARG A 7 13.74 1.35 15.05
N LYS A 8 15.02 0.98 14.93
CA LYS A 8 16.03 1.18 15.97
C LYS A 8 16.16 2.66 16.37
N LEU A 9 15.90 3.60 15.47
CA LEU A 9 16.04 5.03 15.73
C LEU A 9 14.84 5.67 16.44
N VAL A 10 13.68 5.00 16.43
CA VAL A 10 12.42 5.54 16.97
C VAL A 10 12.54 5.95 18.46
N PRO A 11 13.09 5.13 19.37
CA PRO A 11 13.19 5.51 20.78
C PRO A 11 14.07 6.75 21.01
N TYR A 12 15.11 6.95 20.21
CA TYR A 12 16.00 8.11 20.30
C TYR A 12 15.30 9.38 19.81
N ALA A 13 14.54 9.29 18.72
CA ALA A 13 13.74 10.39 18.20
C ALA A 13 12.67 10.81 19.22
N ASP A 14 11.96 9.85 19.83
CA ASP A 14 10.93 10.13 20.82
C ASP A 14 11.53 10.73 22.11
N TYR A 15 12.69 10.25 22.54
CA TYR A 15 13.42 10.86 23.66
C TYR A 15 13.81 12.31 23.36
N ALA A 16 14.36 12.60 22.18
CA ALA A 16 14.72 13.97 21.78
C ALA A 16 13.49 14.89 21.76
N LYS A 17 12.37 14.44 21.16
CA LYS A 17 11.09 15.17 21.20
C LYS A 17 10.62 15.43 22.62
N SER A 18 10.76 14.45 23.54
CA SER A 18 10.39 14.62 24.95
C SER A 18 11.19 15.72 25.68
N LYS A 19 12.36 16.08 25.15
CA LYS A 19 13.22 17.17 25.63
C LYS A 19 12.96 18.51 24.94
N GLY A 20 11.93 18.60 24.09
CA GLY A 20 11.65 19.78 23.28
C GLY A 20 12.62 19.98 22.11
N ILE A 21 13.39 18.95 21.74
CA ILE A 21 14.31 19.00 20.61
C ILE A 21 13.51 18.68 19.34
N GLU A 22 13.63 19.55 18.34
CA GLU A 22 13.07 19.32 17.01
C GLU A 22 13.78 18.16 16.32
N VAL A 23 13.01 17.22 15.76
CA VAL A 23 13.53 16.06 15.03
C VAL A 23 13.02 16.09 13.60
N ILE A 24 13.93 16.29 12.66
CA ILE A 24 13.66 16.26 11.22
C ILE A 24 13.77 14.81 10.72
N HIS A 25 12.68 14.24 10.21
CA HIS A 25 12.65 12.87 9.72
C HIS A 25 13.00 12.84 8.24
N LEU A 26 14.17 12.29 7.90
CA LEU A 26 14.64 12.11 6.52
C LEU A 26 14.57 10.64 6.05
N ASN A 27 13.81 9.83 6.78
CA ASN A 27 13.78 8.37 6.66
C ASN A 27 12.36 7.80 6.46
N ILE A 28 11.38 8.67 6.20
CA ILE A 28 10.00 8.26 5.91
C ILE A 28 9.87 8.03 4.41
N GLY A 29 9.41 6.84 4.03
CA GLY A 29 9.20 6.45 2.63
C GLY A 29 7.78 6.71 2.11
N GLN A 30 6.87 7.18 2.96
CA GLN A 30 5.54 7.61 2.54
C GLN A 30 5.64 8.99 1.89
N PRO A 31 5.02 9.22 0.72
CA PRO A 31 4.99 10.54 0.11
C PRO A 31 4.18 11.53 0.97
N ASP A 32 4.52 12.80 0.85
CA ASP A 32 3.88 13.94 1.52
C ASP A 32 2.69 14.51 0.73
N ILE A 33 2.24 13.81 -0.31
CA ILE A 33 1.05 14.17 -1.09
C ILE A 33 -0.22 13.75 -0.37
N GLU A 34 -1.25 14.59 -0.45
CA GLU A 34 -2.57 14.25 0.07
C GLU A 34 -3.21 13.13 -0.76
N THR A 35 -3.92 12.23 -0.07
CA THR A 35 -4.77 11.24 -0.75
C THR A 35 -5.81 11.98 -1.61
N PRO A 36 -6.01 11.61 -2.89
CA PRO A 36 -6.98 12.28 -3.74
C PRO A 36 -8.37 12.32 -3.11
N GLN A 37 -9.01 13.49 -3.09
CA GLN A 37 -10.31 13.69 -2.44
C GLN A 37 -11.37 12.71 -2.95
N GLN A 38 -11.37 12.41 -4.25
CA GLN A 38 -12.28 11.44 -4.87
C GLN A 38 -12.19 10.06 -4.20
N VAL A 39 -11.01 9.62 -3.77
CA VAL A 39 -10.86 8.33 -3.06
C VAL A 39 -11.49 8.39 -1.67
N LEU A 40 -11.28 9.51 -0.96
CA LEU A 40 -11.87 9.71 0.37
C LEU A 40 -13.40 9.76 0.29
N ASP A 41 -13.93 10.45 -0.71
CA ASP A 41 -15.37 10.58 -0.94
C ASP A 41 -15.98 9.20 -1.23
N GLU A 42 -15.41 8.39 -2.12
CA GLU A 42 -15.93 7.05 -2.44
C GLU A 42 -15.94 6.12 -1.21
N ILE A 43 -14.93 6.22 -0.34
CA ILE A 43 -14.89 5.47 0.92
C ILE A 43 -15.99 5.94 1.87
N GLN A 44 -16.21 7.25 1.99
CA GLN A 44 -17.23 7.83 2.86
C GLN A 44 -18.66 7.48 2.40
N HIS A 45 -18.89 7.34 1.10
CA HIS A 45 -20.19 7.00 0.52
C HIS A 45 -20.45 5.47 0.44
N TYR A 46 -19.59 4.64 1.03
CA TYR A 46 -19.80 3.20 1.04
C TYR A 46 -20.97 2.80 1.97
N GLU A 47 -22.15 2.53 1.38
CA GLU A 47 -23.38 2.26 2.15
C GLU A 47 -23.59 0.80 2.53
N ASN A 48 -22.83 -0.14 1.95
CA ASN A 48 -23.02 -1.56 2.20
C ASN A 48 -22.67 -1.89 3.66
N LYS A 49 -23.66 -2.38 4.40
CA LYS A 49 -23.52 -2.75 5.82
C LYS A 49 -22.74 -4.05 6.04
N VAL A 50 -22.54 -4.83 4.98
CA VAL A 50 -21.82 -6.11 5.02
C VAL A 50 -20.61 -6.02 4.10
N LEU A 51 -19.42 -6.14 4.70
CA LEU A 51 -18.16 -6.31 3.99
C LEU A 51 -17.95 -7.80 3.71
N ALA A 52 -18.53 -8.28 2.62
CA ALA A 52 -18.36 -9.67 2.20
C ALA A 52 -16.94 -9.93 1.68
N TYR A 53 -16.50 -11.19 1.75
CA TYR A 53 -15.26 -11.62 1.12
C TYR A 53 -15.33 -11.42 -0.40
N GLY A 54 -14.26 -10.84 -0.95
CA GLY A 54 -14.06 -10.75 -2.40
C GLY A 54 -13.44 -12.04 -2.97
N PRO A 55 -13.31 -12.11 -4.31
CA PRO A 55 -12.54 -13.17 -4.97
C PRO A 55 -11.09 -13.17 -4.50
N SER A 56 -10.46 -14.34 -4.39
CA SER A 56 -9.09 -14.48 -3.89
C SER A 56 -8.04 -13.68 -4.69
N GLN A 57 -8.24 -13.54 -6.01
CA GLN A 57 -7.35 -12.75 -6.88
C GLN A 57 -7.70 -11.25 -6.92
N GLY A 58 -8.76 -10.84 -6.23
CA GLY A 58 -9.31 -9.50 -6.28
C GLY A 58 -10.44 -9.31 -7.29
N LEU A 59 -11.11 -8.16 -7.17
CA LEU A 59 -12.26 -7.79 -8.00
C LEU A 59 -11.88 -7.76 -9.49
N LEU A 60 -12.68 -8.42 -10.33
CA LEU A 60 -12.43 -8.51 -11.77
C LEU A 60 -12.37 -7.12 -12.43
N GLU A 61 -13.28 -6.22 -12.06
CA GLU A 61 -13.32 -4.85 -12.60
C GLU A 61 -12.02 -4.08 -12.32
N LEU A 62 -11.43 -4.25 -11.14
CA LEU A 62 -10.15 -3.64 -10.80
C LEU A 62 -9.01 -4.24 -11.63
N ARG A 63 -8.98 -5.57 -11.80
CA ARG A 63 -7.96 -6.24 -12.62
C ARG A 63 -8.03 -5.82 -14.09
N ILE A 64 -9.22 -5.68 -14.67
CA ILE A 64 -9.41 -5.15 -16.03
C ILE A 64 -8.91 -3.71 -16.14
N LYS A 65 -9.27 -2.84 -15.18
CA LYS A 65 -8.79 -1.44 -15.16
C LYS A 65 -7.26 -1.36 -15.07
N LEU A 66 -6.64 -2.23 -14.28
CA LEU A 66 -5.18 -2.28 -14.15
C LEU A 66 -4.49 -2.76 -15.43
N SER A 67 -5.04 -3.78 -16.10
CA SER A 67 -4.56 -4.20 -17.43
C SER A 67 -4.52 -3.02 -18.42
N SER A 68 -5.62 -2.27 -18.52
CA SER A 68 -5.67 -1.05 -19.36
C SER A 68 -4.73 0.06 -18.89
N TYR A 69 -4.49 0.19 -17.58
CA TYR A 69 -3.54 1.15 -17.03
C TYR A 69 -2.11 0.79 -17.44
N TYR A 70 -1.71 -0.47 -17.31
CA TYR A 70 -0.37 -0.95 -17.68
C TYR A 70 -0.09 -0.86 -19.18
N ALA A 71 -1.11 -1.07 -20.03
CA ALA A 71 -0.99 -0.89 -21.47
C ALA A 71 -0.57 0.55 -21.87
N GLN A 72 -0.94 1.58 -21.08
CA GLN A 72 -0.50 2.96 -21.32
C GLN A 72 1.03 3.14 -21.18
N PHE A 73 1.70 2.21 -20.51
CA PHE A 73 3.15 2.16 -20.34
C PHE A 73 3.81 1.09 -21.23
N GLY A 74 3.09 0.50 -22.18
CA GLY A 74 3.58 -0.56 -23.06
C GLY A 74 3.77 -1.91 -22.38
N ILE A 75 3.11 -2.14 -21.24
CA ILE A 75 3.13 -3.40 -20.50
C ILE A 75 1.85 -4.16 -20.84
N GLU A 76 1.96 -5.17 -21.69
CA GLU A 76 0.85 -6.01 -22.14
C GLU A 76 0.60 -7.16 -21.15
N VAL A 77 -0.43 -7.01 -20.32
CA VAL A 77 -0.89 -8.00 -19.34
C VAL A 77 -2.42 -8.07 -19.37
N THR A 78 -3.00 -9.25 -19.17
CA THR A 78 -4.46 -9.42 -19.06
C THR A 78 -4.93 -9.42 -17.61
N ALA A 79 -6.24 -9.48 -17.38
CA ALA A 79 -6.78 -9.57 -16.01
C ALA A 79 -6.38 -10.88 -15.31
N GLU A 80 -6.05 -11.93 -16.07
CA GLU A 80 -5.57 -13.23 -15.60
C GLU A 80 -4.13 -13.15 -15.07
N ASP A 81 -3.32 -12.22 -15.57
CA ASP A 81 -1.94 -11.99 -15.15
C ASP A 81 -1.84 -11.14 -13.87
N ILE A 82 -2.96 -10.59 -13.38
CA ILE A 82 -3.01 -9.64 -12.27
C ILE A 82 -3.69 -10.26 -11.04
N ALA A 83 -3.03 -10.19 -9.89
CA ALA A 83 -3.62 -10.48 -8.58
C ALA A 83 -3.54 -9.23 -7.69
N ILE A 84 -4.64 -8.93 -6.99
CA ILE A 84 -4.72 -7.79 -6.06
C ILE A 84 -4.25 -8.25 -4.68
N THR A 85 -3.32 -7.49 -4.08
CA THR A 85 -2.76 -7.77 -2.76
C THR A 85 -2.90 -6.56 -1.83
N THR A 86 -2.70 -6.80 -0.54
CA THR A 86 -2.62 -5.81 0.53
C THR A 86 -1.26 -5.12 0.50
N GLY A 87 -1.09 -4.26 -0.51
CA GLY A 87 0.17 -3.60 -0.81
C GLY A 87 1.22 -4.54 -1.39
N GLY A 88 2.36 -3.97 -1.80
CA GLY A 88 3.45 -4.71 -2.41
C GLY A 88 4.15 -5.71 -1.48
N SER A 89 4.08 -5.48 -0.16
CA SER A 89 4.68 -6.37 0.84
C SER A 89 4.06 -7.77 0.83
N GLU A 90 2.73 -7.86 0.66
CA GLU A 90 2.06 -9.15 0.54
C GLU A 90 2.40 -9.84 -0.79
N ALA A 91 2.42 -9.09 -1.90
CA ALA A 91 2.84 -9.64 -3.19
C ALA A 91 4.24 -10.26 -3.14
N LEU A 92 5.21 -9.56 -2.53
CA LEU A 92 6.56 -10.09 -2.34
C LEU A 92 6.58 -11.31 -1.40
N SER A 93 5.80 -11.29 -0.33
CA SER A 93 5.74 -12.42 0.61
C SER A 93 5.19 -13.68 -0.04
N ILE A 94 4.15 -13.55 -0.87
CA ILE A 94 3.59 -14.67 -1.66
C ILE A 94 4.62 -15.18 -2.65
N LEU A 95 5.26 -14.28 -3.43
CA LEU A 95 6.27 -14.65 -4.42
C LEU A 95 7.45 -15.40 -3.79
N MET A 96 7.97 -14.91 -2.67
CA MET A 96 9.10 -15.54 -1.97
C MET A 96 8.71 -16.85 -1.29
N GLY A 97 7.43 -17.02 -0.92
CA GLY A 97 6.92 -18.24 -0.30
C GLY A 97 6.45 -19.31 -1.30
N SER A 98 6.29 -18.96 -2.58
CA SER A 98 5.88 -19.86 -3.66
C SER A 98 7.05 -20.40 -4.50
N LEU A 99 8.26 -19.87 -4.27
CA LEU A 99 9.54 -20.37 -4.81
C LEU A 99 10.16 -21.41 -3.87
#